data_AF-A0A7J9DCE3-F1
#
_entry.id   AF-A0A7J9DCE3-F1
#
_cell.length_a   1.000
_cell.length_b   1.000
_cell.length_c   1.000
_cell.angle_alpha   90.00
_cell.angle_beta   90.00
_cell.angle_gamma   90.00
#
_symmetry.space_group_name_H-M   'P 1'
#
loop_
_entity.id
_entity.type
_entity.pdbx_description
1 polymer ?
#
loop_
_entity_poly.entity_id
_entity_poly.type
_entity_poly.pdbx_seq_one_letter_code
_entity_poly.pdbx_strand_id
1 'polypeptide(L)' 'SGFSQLSFSSQNSRGTKRKWNLEEDVVLVACMVDLYNIGTYNADTRFKAGYLNELERMLEKVLPHATLKAKPNLE' A
#
# COMPACT_ATOMS: atom_id res chain seq x y z
N SER A 1 -12.14 -16.73 -24.25
CA SER A 1 -11.04 -15.75 -24.09
C SER A 1 -10.49 -15.89 -22.68
N GLY A 2 -9.38 -16.62 -22.54
CA GLY A 2 -8.86 -17.06 -21.25
C GLY A 2 -8.02 -15.98 -20.58
N PHE A 3 -8.39 -15.60 -19.37
CA PHE A 3 -7.51 -14.89 -18.46
C PHE A 3 -6.73 -15.93 -17.66
N SER A 4 -5.49 -16.16 -18.07
CA SER A 4 -4.54 -17.00 -17.33
C SER A 4 -4.28 -16.39 -15.95
N GLN A 5 -4.70 -17.08 -14.90
CA GLN A 5 -4.27 -16.79 -13.53
C GLN A 5 -2.75 -17.02 -13.46
N LEU A 6 -1.99 -15.93 -13.44
CA LEU A 6 -0.56 -15.98 -13.13
C LEU A 6 -0.42 -16.22 -11.63
N SER A 7 -0.13 -17.47 -11.27
CA SER A 7 0.32 -17.87 -9.94
C SER A 7 1.71 -17.29 -9.69
N PHE A 8 1.78 -16.14 -9.00
CA PHE A 8 3.04 -15.61 -8.49
C PHE A 8 3.41 -16.31 -7.17
N SER A 9 3.86 -17.56 -7.28
CA SER A 9 4.55 -18.23 -6.17
C SER A 9 6.01 -17.82 -6.20
N SER A 10 6.36 -16.73 -5.52
CA SER A 10 7.74 -16.38 -5.24
C SER A 10 8.11 -16.88 -3.83
N GLN A 11 8.72 -18.06 -3.77
CA GLN A 11 9.49 -18.49 -2.60
C GLN A 11 10.64 -17.50 -2.39
N ASN A 12 10.72 -16.87 -1.22
CA ASN A 12 11.98 -16.34 -0.73
C ASN A 12 12.16 -16.67 0.75
N SER A 13 13.40 -16.97 1.09
CA SER A 13 13.92 -17.54 2.33
C SER A 13 14.59 -16.46 3.19
N ARG A 14 14.56 -16.66 4.51
CA ARG A 14 15.27 -15.93 5.59
C ARG A 14 14.85 -14.46 5.81
N GLY A 15 14.00 -14.29 6.82
CA GLY A 15 13.46 -13.02 7.31
C GLY A 15 12.08 -12.75 6.75
N THR A 16 11.02 -13.15 7.46
CA THR A 16 9.62 -13.06 7.00
C THR A 16 9.16 -11.60 6.95
N LYS A 17 9.64 -10.83 5.96
CA LYS A 17 9.02 -9.56 5.58
C LYS A 17 7.64 -9.90 5.04
N ARG A 18 6.59 -9.44 5.72
CA ARG A 18 5.20 -9.57 5.26
C ARG A 18 5.13 -9.07 3.81
N LYS A 19 4.71 -9.95 2.90
CA LYS A 19 4.37 -9.57 1.54
C LYS A 19 2.97 -8.97 1.56
N TRP A 20 2.78 -7.88 0.84
CA TRP A 20 1.45 -7.30 0.62
C TRP A 20 0.64 -8.27 -0.24
N ASN A 21 -0.61 -8.50 0.15
CA ASN A 21 -1.57 -9.27 -0.63
C ASN A 21 -2.26 -8.35 -1.65
N LEU A 22 -2.85 -8.94 -2.70
CA LEU A 22 -3.56 -8.17 -3.74
C LEU A 22 -4.66 -7.28 -3.17
N GLU A 23 -5.38 -7.75 -2.16
CA GLU A 23 -6.41 -6.97 -1.46
C GLU A 23 -5.82 -5.77 -0.73
N GLU A 24 -4.68 -5.93 -0.07
CA GLU A 24 -3.97 -4.85 0.62
C GLU A 24 -3.40 -3.83 -0.39
N ASP A 25 -2.96 -4.28 -1.56
CA ASP A 25 -2.46 -3.42 -2.64
C ASP A 25 -3.59 -2.55 -3.24
N VAL A 26 -4.76 -3.14 -3.49
CA VAL A 26 -5.95 -2.40 -3.95
C VAL A 26 -6.35 -1.33 -2.94
N VAL A 27 -6.35 -1.66 -1.64
CA VAL A 27 -6.65 -0.71 -0.57
C VAL A 27 -5.59 0.38 -0.49
N LEU A 28 -4.31 0.03 -0.63
CA LEU A 28 -3.22 1.00 -0.65
C LEU A 28 -3.39 2.03 -1.77
N VAL A 29 -3.66 1.57 -2.99
CA VAL A 29 -3.92 2.45 -4.14
C VAL A 29 -5.12 3.35 -3.88
N ALA A 30 -6.22 2.81 -3.34
CA ALA A 30 -7.40 3.60 -2.99
C ALA A 30 -7.09 4.69 -1.94
N CYS A 31 -6.35 4.35 -0.88
CA CYS A 31 -5.93 5.32 0.14
C CYS A 31 -4.99 6.39 -0.43
N MET A 32 -4.08 6.03 -1.35
CA MET A 32 -3.19 7.01 -2.01
C MET A 32 -3.97 7.98 -2.92
N VAL A 33 -5.00 7.49 -3.62
CA VAL A 33 -5.88 8.33 -4.44
C VAL A 33 -6.70 9.29 -3.56
N ASP A 34 -7.27 8.78 -2.47
CA ASP A 34 -8.04 9.62 -1.53
C ASP A 34 -7.15 10.69 -0.88
N LEU A 35 -5.92 10.31 -0.48
CA LEU A 35 -4.92 11.25 0.03
C LEU A 35 -4.54 12.33 -0.99
N TYR A 36 -4.43 11.96 -2.27
CA TYR A 36 -4.19 12.92 -3.35
C TYR A 36 -5.37 13.86 -3.55
N ASN A 37 -6.60 13.37 -3.44
CA ASN A 37 -7.81 14.18 -3.55
C ASN A 37 -7.97 15.16 -2.37
N ILE A 38 -7.50 14.79 -1.16
CA ILE A 38 -7.48 15.71 -0.01
C ILE A 38 -6.59 16.93 -0.27
N GLY A 39 -5.54 16.79 -1.09
CA GLY A 39 -4.69 17.90 -1.53
C GLY A 39 -3.71 18.45 -0.49
N THR A 40 -3.96 18.21 0.81
CA THR A 40 -3.14 18.69 1.94
C THR A 40 -1.68 18.26 1.86
N TYR A 41 -1.43 17.05 1.34
CA TYR A 41 -0.10 16.47 1.23
C TYR A 41 0.42 16.45 -0.21
N ASN A 42 -0.21 17.16 -1.14
CA ASN A 42 0.29 17.24 -2.51
C ASN A 42 1.41 18.29 -2.58
N ALA A 43 2.49 17.91 -3.25
CA ALA A 43 3.50 18.81 -3.81
C ALA A 43 3.40 18.72 -5.35
N ASP A 44 4.07 19.61 -6.09
CA ASP A 44 3.91 19.77 -7.55
C ASP A 44 3.86 18.45 -8.34
N THR A 45 4.69 17.48 -7.97
CA THR A 45 4.79 16.17 -8.66
C THR A 45 4.84 14.97 -7.71
N ARG A 46 4.67 15.17 -6.40
CA ARG A 46 4.85 14.11 -5.37
C ARG A 46 4.07 14.41 -4.11
N PHE A 47 4.07 13.50 -3.15
CA PHE A 47 3.60 13.82 -1.82
C PHE A 47 4.63 14.62 -1.00
N LYS A 48 4.14 15.55 -0.18
CA LYS A 48 4.90 16.32 0.81
C LYS A 48 5.27 15.43 2.01
N ALA A 49 6.32 15.81 2.74
CA ALA A 49 6.71 15.14 3.98
C ALA A 49 5.51 15.03 4.95
N GLY A 50 5.38 13.86 5.59
CA GLY A 50 4.29 13.56 6.52
C GLY A 50 3.11 12.81 5.92
N TYR A 51 3.02 12.66 4.59
CA TYR A 51 1.94 11.92 3.93
C TYR A 51 1.85 10.45 4.38
N LEU A 52 3.00 9.83 4.68
CA LEU A 52 3.07 8.45 5.13
C LEU A 52 2.31 8.21 6.44
N ASN A 53 2.36 9.16 7.38
CA ASN A 53 1.65 9.03 8.66
C ASN A 53 0.13 9.05 8.46
N GLU A 54 -0.36 9.89 7.54
CA GLU A 54 -1.79 9.93 7.22
C GLU A 54 -2.21 8.69 6.44
N LEU A 55 -1.39 8.24 5.48
CA LEU A 55 -1.61 6.98 4.76
C LEU A 55 -1.67 5.79 5.73
N GLU A 56 -0.78 5.73 6.72
CA GLU A 56 -0.80 4.76 7.82
C GLU A 56 -2.12 4.81 8.59
N ARG A 57 -2.60 6.01 8.95
CA ARG A 57 -3.88 6.20 9.64
C ARG A 57 -5.08 5.72 8.80
N MET A 58 -5.06 5.97 7.50
CA MET A 58 -6.13 5.52 6.59
C MET A 58 -6.10 4.00 6.43
N LEU A 59 -4.91 3.42 6.27
CA LEU A 59 -4.73 1.96 6.21
C LEU A 59 -5.13 1.28 7.52
N GLU A 60 -4.84 1.86 8.68
CA GLU A 60 -5.27 1.29 9.97
C GLU A 60 -6.79 1.27 10.12
N LYS A 61 -7.49 2.27 9.57
CA LYS A 61 -8.96 2.30 9.58
C LYS A 61 -9.57 1.24 8.65
N VAL A 62 -9.00 1.06 7.47
CA VAL A 62 -9.54 0.13 6.45
C VAL A 62 -9.08 -1.31 6.72
N LEU A 63 -7.87 -1.47 7.24
CA LEU A 63 -7.20 -2.75 7.49
C LEU A 63 -6.59 -2.79 8.90
N PRO A 64 -7.41 -2.73 9.98
CA PRO A 64 -6.92 -2.72 11.35
C PRO A 64 -6.12 -3.98 11.72
N HIS A 65 -6.35 -5.08 11.01
CA HIS A 65 -5.68 -6.37 11.24
C HIS A 65 -4.37 -6.53 10.46
N ALA A 66 -4.09 -5.62 9.51
CA ALA A 66 -2.98 -5.81 8.60
C ALA A 66 -1.63 -5.34 9.17
N THR A 67 -1.61 -4.61 10.28
CA THR A 67 -0.36 -4.15 10.94
C THR A 67 0.65 -3.57 9.92
N LEU A 68 0.13 -2.91 8.89
CA LEU A 68 0.90 -2.41 7.77
C LEU A 68 1.55 -1.10 8.19
N LYS A 69 2.87 -1.03 8.09
CA LYS A 69 3.56 0.25 8.18
C LYS A 69 3.61 0.85 6.78
N ALA A 70 3.39 2.16 6.67
CA ALA A 70 3.51 2.92 5.41
C ALA A 70 4.96 3.05 4.94
N LYS A 71 5.87 2.22 5.46
CA LYS A 71 7.06 1.78 4.74
C LYS A 71 6.73 0.48 3.98
N PRO A 72 5.97 0.53 2.87
CA PRO A 72 6.00 -0.59 1.96
C PRO A 72 7.45 -0.66 1.44
N ASN A 73 8.09 -1.80 1.60
CA ASN A 73 9.30 -2.08 0.84
C ASN A 73 8.82 -2.21 -0.62
N LEU A 74 8.69 -1.08 -1.31
CA LEU A 74 8.54 -1.04 -2.76
C LEU A 74 9.94 -1.39 -3.29
N GLU A 75 10.17 -2.69 -3.54
CA GLU A 75 11.32 -3.17 -4.32
C GLU A 75 11.13 -2.83 -5.80
#